data_AF-A0A2V6BL30-F1
#
_entry.id   AF-A0A2V6BL30-F1
#
_cell.length_a   1.000
_cell.length_b   1.000
_cell.length_c   1.000
_cell.angle_alpha   90.00
_cell.angle_beta   90.00
_cell.angle_gamma   90.00
#
_symmetry.space_group_name_H-M   'P 1'
#
loop_
_entity.id
_entity.type
_entity.pdbx_description
1 polymer ?
#
loop_
_entity_poly.entity_id
_entity_poly.type
_entity_poly.pdbx_seq_one_letter_code
_entity_poly.pdbx_strand_id
1 'polypeptide(L)'
;MSIFGALTWRFAYEIARASSPLTIWLAVAIGLFWLIRSAMQWLHYSANHWRGDALRTVIHWALFLGYAAMATVYLAAAFWRNA
;
A
#
# COMPACT_ATOMS: atom_id res chain seq x y z
N MET A 1 -0.75 0.75 -12.13
CA MET A 1 -1.40 1.50 -11.04
C MET A 1 -2.87 1.76 -11.27
N SER A 2 -3.26 2.16 -12.49
CA SER A 2 -4.66 2.48 -12.82
C SER A 2 -5.62 1.32 -12.56
N ILE A 3 -5.17 0.06 -12.68
CA ILE A 3 -5.97 -1.13 -12.38
C ILE A 3 -6.37 -1.20 -10.90
N PHE A 4 -5.42 -1.09 -9.96
CA PHE A 4 -5.76 -1.09 -8.53
C PHE A 4 -6.61 0.13 -8.16
N GLY A 5 -6.32 1.29 -8.73
CA GLY A 5 -7.15 2.48 -8.54
C GLY A 5 -8.59 2.27 -9.02
N ALA A 6 -8.79 1.71 -10.21
CA ALA A 6 -10.11 1.46 -10.78
C ALA A 6 -10.88 0.38 -9.99
N LEU A 7 -10.22 -0.71 -9.61
CA LEU A 7 -10.84 -1.77 -8.81
C LEU A 7 -11.24 -1.25 -7.43
N THR A 8 -10.36 -0.51 -6.75
CA THR A 8 -10.68 0.08 -5.46
C THR A 8 -11.78 1.12 -5.58
N TRP A 9 -11.76 1.99 -6.58
CA TRP A 9 -12.83 2.95 -6.80
C TRP A 9 -14.19 2.27 -7.00
N ARG A 10 -14.22 1.21 -7.83
CA ARG A 10 -15.46 0.52 -8.19
C ARG A 10 -15.99 -0.39 -7.09
N PHE A 11 -15.11 -0.98 -6.27
CA PHE A 11 -15.43 -2.04 -5.32
C PHE A 11 -14.97 -1.72 -3.87
N ALA A 12 -14.77 -0.43 -3.55
CA ALA A 12 -14.29 0.00 -2.24
C ALA A 12 -15.14 -0.56 -1.09
N TYR A 13 -16.45 -0.57 -1.27
CA TYR A 13 -17.40 -1.01 -0.25
C TYR A 13 -17.29 -2.53 0.01
N GLU A 14 -17.22 -3.32 -1.05
CA GLU A 14 -17.09 -4.77 -0.99
C GLU A 14 -15.74 -5.19 -0.39
N ILE A 15 -14.66 -4.50 -0.78
CA ILE A 15 -13.32 -4.69 -0.22
C ILE A 15 -13.31 -4.33 1.27
N ALA A 16 -13.86 -3.17 1.66
CA ALA A 16 -13.89 -2.71 3.05
C ALA A 16 -14.73 -3.61 3.97
N ARG A 17 -15.74 -4.29 3.41
CA ARG A 17 -16.58 -5.24 4.14
C ARG A 17 -16.04 -6.67 4.14
N ALA A 18 -14.98 -6.95 3.39
CA ALA A 18 -14.49 -8.30 3.16
C ALA A 18 -15.64 -9.26 2.77
N SER A 19 -16.51 -8.83 1.84
CA SER A 19 -17.81 -9.48 1.57
C SER A 19 -17.72 -10.90 1.00
N SER A 20 -16.55 -11.30 0.51
CA SER A 20 -16.27 -12.63 -0.03
C SER A 20 -14.80 -13.01 0.14
N PRO A 21 -14.44 -14.31 0.06
CA PRO A 21 -13.04 -14.74 0.03
C PRO A 21 -12.24 -14.04 -1.07
N LEU A 22 -12.83 -13.79 -2.24
CA LEU A 22 -12.17 -13.08 -3.34
C LEU A 22 -11.79 -11.66 -2.95
N THR A 23 -12.69 -10.91 -2.31
CA THR A 23 -12.39 -9.54 -1.86
C THR A 23 -11.32 -9.49 -0.78
N ILE A 24 -11.25 -10.50 0.10
CA ILE A 24 -10.18 -10.62 1.11
C ILE A 24 -8.84 -10.86 0.42
N TRP A 25 -8.76 -11.85 -0.48
CA TRP A 25 -7.52 -12.15 -1.20
C TRP A 25 -7.07 -10.98 -2.06
N LEU A 26 -8.00 -10.27 -2.70
CA LEU A 26 -7.69 -9.05 -3.45
C LEU A 26 -7.12 -7.96 -2.54
N ALA A 27 -7.73 -7.73 -1.37
CA ALA A 27 -7.24 -6.78 -0.38
C ALA A 27 -5.84 -7.15 0.12
N VAL A 28 -5.61 -8.43 0.46
CA VAL A 28 -4.29 -8.93 0.88
C VAL A 28 -3.25 -8.71 -0.22
N ALA A 29 -3.56 -9.08 -1.47
CA ALA A 29 -2.62 -8.94 -2.59
C ALA A 29 -2.24 -7.47 -2.83
N ILE A 30 -3.22 -6.56 -2.82
CA ILE A 30 -2.96 -5.12 -2.98
C ILE A 30 -2.19 -4.58 -1.76
N GLY A 31 -2.56 -4.99 -0.55
CA GLY A 31 -1.87 -4.59 0.68
C GLY A 31 -0.40 -5.02 0.70
N LEU A 32 -0.12 -6.28 0.36
CA LEU A 32 1.25 -6.80 0.25
C LEU A 32 2.05 -6.08 -0.83
N PHE A 33 1.43 -5.78 -1.98
CA PHE A 33 2.07 -5.00 -3.02
C PHE A 33 2.55 -3.64 -2.50
N TRP A 34 1.70 -2.91 -1.79
CA TRP A 34 2.08 -1.62 -1.18
C TRP A 34 3.13 -1.78 -0.08
N LEU A 35 3.01 -2.82 0.75
CA LEU A 35 3.96 -3.10 1.83
C LEU A 35 5.36 -3.35 1.29
N ILE A 36 5.49 -4.16 0.24
CA ILE A 36 6.77 -4.45 -0.42
C ILE A 36 7.38 -3.15 -0.95
N ARG A 37 6.59 -2.29 -1.62
CA ARG A 37 7.10 -1.00 -2.13
C ARG A 37 7.53 -0.05 -1.01
N SER A 38 6.84 -0.07 0.13
CA SER A 38 7.23 0.69 1.32
C SER A 38 8.56 0.17 1.88
N ALA A 39 8.71 -1.14 2.07
CA ALA A 39 9.95 -1.76 2.54
C ALA A 39 11.14 -1.50 1.60
N MET A 40 10.92 -1.55 0.28
CA MET A 40 11.94 -1.25 -0.72
C MET A 40 12.52 0.17 -0.59
N GLN A 41 11.78 1.14 -0.04
CA GLN A 41 12.33 2.47 0.22
C GLN A 41 13.61 2.38 1.06
N TRP A 42 13.65 1.50 2.05
CA TRP A 42 14.80 1.35 2.95
C TRP A 42 15.78 0.27 2.49
N LEU A 43 15.27 -0.82 1.92
CA LEU A 43 16.08 -2.02 1.62
C LEU A 43 16.78 -1.96 0.26
N HIS A 44 16.24 -1.22 -0.69
CA HIS A 44 16.75 -1.17 -2.06
C HIS A 44 17.35 0.19 -2.42
N TYR A 45 16.73 1.29 -1.98
CA TYR A 45 17.24 2.63 -2.24
C TYR A 45 18.19 3.07 -1.11
N SER A 46 19.50 3.05 -1.39
CA SER A 46 20.52 3.55 -0.46
C SER A 46 20.24 4.99 0.00
N ALA A 47 20.57 5.31 1.25
CA ALA A 47 20.45 6.67 1.78
C ALA A 47 21.22 7.72 0.94
N ASN A 48 22.28 7.31 0.24
CA ASN A 48 23.04 8.18 -0.66
C ASN A 48 22.22 8.71 -1.84
N HIS A 49 21.09 8.06 -2.19
CA HIS A 49 20.24 8.50 -3.28
C HIS A 49 19.37 9.72 -2.96
N TRP A 50 19.17 10.03 -1.68
CA TRP A 50 18.24 11.09 -1.27
C TRP A 50 18.79 12.01 -0.18
N ARG A 51 19.71 11.53 0.67
CA ARG A 51 20.28 12.33 1.76
C ARG A 51 21.12 13.48 1.20
N GLY A 52 20.84 14.71 1.66
CA GLY A 52 21.51 15.92 1.19
C GLY A 52 20.79 16.64 0.04
N ASP A 53 19.80 16.00 -0.57
CA ASP A 53 18.90 16.62 -1.55
C ASP A 53 17.49 16.71 -0.93
N ALA A 54 17.03 17.94 -0.70
CA ALA A 54 15.75 18.20 -0.03
C ALA A 54 14.56 17.63 -0.80
N LEU A 55 14.54 17.78 -2.14
CA LEU A 55 13.46 17.29 -2.97
C LEU A 55 13.41 15.75 -2.95
N ARG A 56 14.56 15.10 -3.13
CA ARG A 56 14.63 13.63 -3.10
C ARG A 56 14.30 13.06 -1.73
N THR A 57 14.68 13.74 -0.66
CA THR A 57 14.32 13.37 0.71
C THR A 57 12.81 13.42 0.90
N VAL A 58 12.16 14.51 0.47
CA VAL A 58 10.69 14.63 0.55
C VAL A 58 10.01 13.53 -0.26
N ILE A 59 10.47 13.26 -1.48
CA ILE A 59 9.92 12.20 -2.32
C ILE A 59 10.06 10.83 -1.63
N HIS A 60 11.23 10.51 -1.09
CA HIS A 60 11.48 9.25 -0.38
C HIS A 60 10.49 9.05 0.77
N TRP A 61 10.32 10.05 1.62
CA TRP A 61 9.38 9.99 2.74
C TRP A 61 7.92 9.95 2.30
N ALA A 62 7.55 10.74 1.30
CA ALA A 62 6.19 10.74 0.76
C ALA A 62 5.81 9.37 0.19
N LEU A 63 6.73 8.74 -0.55
CA LEU A 63 6.52 7.39 -1.08
C LEU A 63 6.48 6.36 0.05
N PHE A 64 7.42 6.40 1.00
CA PHE A 64 7.44 5.47 2.13
C PHE A 64 6.13 5.50 2.92
N LEU A 65 5.71 6.69 3.35
CA LEU A 65 4.51 6.88 4.15
C LEU A 65 3.23 6.60 3.35
N GLY A 66 3.17 7.05 2.10
CA GLY A 66 2.03 6.80 1.22
C GLY A 66 1.83 5.30 0.96
N TYR A 67 2.90 4.57 0.67
CA TYR A 67 2.85 3.13 0.48
C TYR A 67 2.50 2.40 1.79
N ALA A 68 3.07 2.81 2.92
CA ALA A 68 2.74 2.24 4.23
C ALA A 68 1.26 2.42 4.56
N ALA A 69 0.72 3.63 4.38
CA ALA A 69 -0.68 3.93 4.64
C ALA A 69 -1.61 3.07 3.78
N MET A 70 -1.32 2.91 2.49
CA MET A 70 -2.09 2.02 1.62
C MET A 70 -2.00 0.57 2.06
N ALA A 71 -0.81 0.06 2.36
CA ALA A 71 -0.65 -1.29 2.89
C ALA A 71 -1.52 -1.51 4.14
N THR A 72 -1.48 -0.58 5.09
CA THR A 72 -2.28 -0.63 6.31
C THR A 72 -3.78 -0.67 6.00
N VAL A 73 -4.28 0.20 5.12
CA VAL A 73 -5.71 0.26 4.80
C VAL A 73 -6.22 -1.05 4.19
N TYR A 74 -5.51 -1.63 3.22
CA TYR A 74 -5.96 -2.87 2.59
C TYR A 74 -5.81 -4.09 3.51
N LEU A 75 -4.72 -4.19 4.28
CA LEU A 75 -4.55 -5.27 5.25
C LEU A 75 -5.57 -5.17 6.39
N ALA A 76 -5.88 -3.94 6.85
CA ALA A 76 -6.97 -3.73 7.81
C ALA A 76 -8.32 -4.14 7.22
N ALA A 77 -8.63 -3.76 5.97
CA ALA A 77 -9.85 -4.20 5.31
C ALA A 77 -9.95 -5.73 5.22
N ALA A 78 -8.82 -6.43 5.00
CA ALA A 78 -8.79 -7.88 4.95
C ALA A 78 -8.99 -8.55 6.32
N PHE A 79 -8.46 -7.99 7.40
CA PHE A 79 -8.34 -8.71 8.68
C PHE A 79 -9.15 -8.12 9.84
N TRP A 80 -9.52 -6.84 9.83
CA TRP A 80 -10.14 -6.18 10.99
C TRP A 80 -11.43 -6.85 11.47
N ARG A 81 -12.22 -7.41 10.55
CA ARG A 81 -13.49 -8.09 10.85
C ARG A 81 -13.41 -9.62 10.75
N ASN A 82 -12.25 -10.16 10.35
CA ASN A 82 -12.02 -11.59 10.12
C ASN A 82 -11.01 -12.19 11.11
N ALA A 83 -10.53 -11.40 12.08
CA ALA A 83 -9.74 -11.85 13.21
C ALA A 83 -10.66 -12.19 14.38
#